data_AF-A0AAE0HCT5-F1
#
_entry.id   AF-A0AAE0HCT5-F1
#
_cell.length_a   1.000
_cell.length_b   1.000
_cell.length_c   1.000
_cell.angle_alpha   90.00
_cell.angle_beta   90.00
_cell.angle_gamma   90.00
#
_symmetry.space_group_name_H-M   'P 1'
#
loop_
_entity.id
_entity.type
_entity.pdbx_description
1 polymer ?
#
loop_
_entity_poly.entity_id
_entity_poly.type
_entity_poly.pdbx_seq_one_letter_code
_entity_poly.pdbx_strand_id
1 'polypeptide(L)'
;MKAATLLGAAFAAATVHAGVRCRDLTQSRELADLIDQAKSRVIQELTDKENELRDRGETPSCTVKNLVFRREYGSLSKEDRLAYVNAVKCLQSKPPRTPESVAPGAKSRFDDFVVTHIQQTLNIHYSGVFQPWHRWFVHQYEKALRDECGYTGYQPYWDWPKYARAPQNSPLFNGDPTSLGGNGEYIPHDGPVIVPPPGVGGGNISLPAGVGGGLVKTGPFADMVVNLGPVGGLADTAPGPLGGLGHNPRGLKRDLGGAMNMRYANYTTVLQLLTRPDVDQFRIVSEGVPYTVEIGPHGGIHYTIGGDPGGDLFTSPGDPAFWVHHGQMDRVWTMWQALGPGPARYTDLGSGSYAHRTWGNEPPSDLAELGDVIDMGTYTLSAIRSAGTWYTTGTCATFTATPSGSGFAFTSNKSKCAISSSNALTCSFSITTATVFTYGGTNFKYGASSSFYATSAPTGSTQPTV
;
A
#
# COMPACT_ATOMS: atom_id res chain seq x y z
N MET A 1 18.24 -49.55 -26.24
CA MET A 1 18.75 -48.62 -25.21
C MET A 1 18.00 -47.28 -25.09
N LYS A 2 16.87 -47.02 -25.77
CA LYS A 2 16.11 -45.74 -25.61
C LYS A 2 14.86 -45.81 -24.70
N ALA A 3 14.40 -47.00 -24.29
CA ALA A 3 13.21 -47.15 -23.44
C ALA A 3 13.50 -47.06 -21.93
N ALA A 4 14.71 -47.41 -21.48
CA ALA A 4 15.06 -47.41 -20.05
C ALA A 4 15.26 -45.98 -19.48
N THR A 5 15.64 -45.02 -20.33
CA THR A 5 15.90 -43.62 -19.92
C THR A 5 14.61 -42.83 -19.70
N LEU A 6 13.52 -43.16 -20.41
CA LEU A 6 12.21 -42.51 -20.27
C LEU A 6 11.45 -42.95 -19.01
N LEU A 7 11.56 -44.22 -18.60
CA LEU A 7 10.97 -44.68 -17.33
C LEU A 7 11.68 -44.08 -16.10
N GLY A 8 13.00 -43.93 -16.13
CA GLY A 8 13.76 -43.31 -15.03
C GLY A 8 13.40 -41.84 -14.79
N ALA A 9 13.20 -41.07 -15.86
CA ALA A 9 12.79 -39.67 -15.78
C ALA A 9 11.34 -39.50 -15.25
N ALA A 10 10.42 -40.37 -15.68
CA ALA A 10 9.04 -40.35 -15.20
C ALA A 10 8.92 -40.73 -13.71
N PHE A 11 9.67 -41.74 -13.26
CA PHE A 11 9.72 -42.11 -11.84
C PHE A 11 10.36 -41.02 -10.97
N ALA A 12 11.46 -40.41 -11.44
CA ALA A 12 12.10 -39.29 -10.72
C ALA A 12 11.19 -38.06 -10.63
N ALA A 13 10.46 -37.72 -11.71
CA ALA A 13 9.49 -36.63 -11.67
C ALA A 13 8.34 -36.93 -10.70
N ALA A 14 7.81 -38.16 -10.69
CA ALA A 14 6.73 -38.56 -9.80
C ALA A 14 7.14 -38.55 -8.31
N THR A 15 8.36 -39.02 -7.98
CA THR A 15 8.87 -39.00 -6.60
C THR A 15 9.17 -37.59 -6.11
N VAL A 16 9.72 -36.71 -6.95
CA VAL A 16 9.89 -35.29 -6.64
C VAL A 16 8.54 -34.61 -6.41
N HIS A 17 7.53 -34.86 -7.26
CA HIS A 17 6.19 -34.30 -7.08
C HIS A 17 5.51 -34.78 -5.78
N ALA A 18 5.69 -36.06 -5.43
CA ALA A 18 5.18 -36.62 -4.17
C ALA A 18 5.89 -36.01 -2.95
N GLY A 19 7.21 -35.88 -2.98
CA GLY A 19 8.01 -35.27 -1.91
C GLY A 19 7.64 -33.81 -1.65
N VAL A 20 7.49 -33.00 -2.72
CA VAL A 20 7.04 -31.61 -2.61
C VAL A 20 5.61 -31.52 -2.06
N ARG A 21 4.70 -32.40 -2.50
CA ARG A 21 3.32 -32.43 -1.98
C ARG A 21 3.27 -32.80 -0.49
N CYS A 22 4.08 -33.75 -0.03
CA CYS A 22 4.16 -34.09 1.40
C CYS A 22 4.69 -32.92 2.24
N ARG A 23 5.73 -32.22 1.74
CA ARG A 23 6.26 -31.03 2.41
C ARG A 23 5.21 -29.91 2.52
N ASP A 24 4.52 -29.60 1.43
CA ASP A 24 3.46 -28.59 1.41
C ASP A 24 2.34 -28.92 2.42
N LEU A 25 1.95 -30.19 2.54
CA LEU A 25 0.93 -30.63 3.51
C LEU A 25 1.39 -30.43 4.96
N THR A 26 2.63 -30.78 5.28
CA THR A 26 3.18 -30.57 6.62
C THR A 26 3.26 -29.09 6.96
N GLN A 27 3.82 -28.28 6.06
CA GLN A 27 3.97 -26.84 6.26
C GLN A 27 2.61 -26.11 6.31
N SER A 28 1.62 -26.59 5.56
CA SER A 28 0.25 -26.08 5.63
C SER A 28 -0.38 -26.33 7.00
N ARG A 29 -0.09 -27.47 7.66
CA ARG A 29 -0.59 -27.75 9.02
C ARG A 29 0.12 -26.88 10.05
N GLU A 30 1.45 -26.78 9.96
CA GLU A 30 2.25 -25.90 10.82
C GLU A 30 1.77 -24.44 10.73
N LEU A 31 1.50 -23.95 9.52
CA LEU A 31 0.95 -22.61 9.32
C LEU A 31 -0.45 -22.48 9.94
N ALA A 32 -1.31 -23.49 9.84
CA ALA A 32 -2.63 -23.48 10.47
C ALA A 32 -2.54 -23.38 12.01
N ASP A 33 -1.63 -24.14 12.62
CA ASP A 33 -1.40 -24.08 14.07
C ASP A 33 -0.90 -22.70 14.52
N LEU A 34 0.02 -22.08 13.76
CA LEU A 34 0.49 -20.72 14.02
C LEU A 34 -0.61 -19.67 13.84
N ILE A 35 -1.49 -19.84 12.85
CA ILE A 35 -2.64 -18.96 12.64
C ILE A 35 -3.57 -19.01 13.86
N ASP A 36 -3.89 -20.20 14.38
CA ASP A 36 -4.79 -20.34 15.52
C ASP A 36 -4.17 -19.85 16.83
N GLN A 37 -2.85 -20.05 17.00
CA GLN A 37 -2.09 -19.43 18.09
C GLN A 37 -2.13 -17.89 18.01
N ALA A 38 -1.88 -17.31 16.83
CA ALA A 38 -1.90 -15.86 16.63
C ALA A 38 -3.29 -15.28 16.93
N LYS A 39 -4.38 -15.90 16.44
CA LYS A 39 -5.75 -15.47 16.76
C LYS A 39 -6.03 -15.49 18.26
N SER A 40 -5.65 -16.59 18.92
CA SER A 40 -5.88 -16.75 20.36
C SER A 40 -5.16 -15.66 21.16
N ARG A 41 -3.92 -15.34 20.79
CA ARG A 41 -3.14 -14.25 21.41
C ARG A 41 -3.77 -12.88 21.17
N VAL A 42 -4.20 -12.57 19.95
CA VAL A 42 -4.87 -11.29 19.65
C VAL A 42 -6.16 -11.12 20.46
N ILE A 43 -6.97 -12.18 20.58
CA ILE A 43 -8.20 -12.14 21.38
C ILE A 43 -7.87 -11.91 22.86
N GLN A 44 -6.84 -12.58 23.38
CA GLN A 44 -6.41 -12.42 24.76
C GLN A 44 -5.90 -11.00 25.03
N GLU A 45 -4.99 -10.49 24.19
CA GLU A 45 -4.44 -9.14 24.31
C GLU A 45 -5.54 -8.06 24.23
N LEU A 46 -6.54 -8.25 23.36
CA LEU A 46 -7.69 -7.35 23.29
C LEU A 46 -8.54 -7.41 24.56
N THR A 47 -8.78 -8.61 25.08
CA THR A 47 -9.52 -8.80 26.35
C THR A 47 -8.82 -8.11 27.50
N ASP A 48 -7.50 -8.27 27.60
CA ASP A 48 -6.68 -7.63 28.62
C ASP A 48 -6.74 -6.11 28.47
N LYS A 49 -6.64 -5.60 27.24
CA LYS A 49 -6.72 -4.16 26.97
C LYS A 49 -8.08 -3.56 27.32
N GLU A 50 -9.16 -4.28 27.05
CA GLU A 50 -10.50 -3.87 27.45
C GLU A 50 -10.62 -3.76 28.97
N ASN A 51 -10.10 -4.74 29.72
CA ASN A 51 -10.14 -4.73 31.17
C ASN A 51 -9.32 -3.57 31.74
N GLU A 52 -8.11 -3.34 31.23
CA GLU A 52 -7.29 -2.18 31.61
C GLU A 52 -8.02 -0.84 31.41
N LEU A 53 -8.71 -0.68 30.28
CA LEU A 53 -9.47 0.53 29.98
C LEU A 53 -10.65 0.69 30.94
N ARG A 54 -11.39 -0.39 31.21
CA ARG A 54 -12.52 -0.38 32.16
C ARG A 54 -12.06 -0.07 33.58
N ASP A 55 -10.92 -0.60 34.02
CA ASP A 55 -10.34 -0.32 35.33
C ASP A 55 -9.94 1.15 35.49
N ARG A 56 -9.59 1.83 34.40
CA ARG A 56 -9.37 3.29 34.36
C ARG A 56 -10.65 4.12 34.25
N GLY A 57 -11.83 3.49 34.23
CA GLY A 57 -13.11 4.16 34.02
C GLY A 57 -13.35 4.61 32.57
N GLU A 58 -12.57 4.11 31.62
CA GLU A 58 -12.72 4.38 30.19
C GLU A 58 -13.63 3.34 29.53
N THR A 59 -14.35 3.73 28.47
CA THR A 59 -15.17 2.80 27.67
C THR A 59 -14.37 2.33 26.45
N PRO A 60 -14.00 1.04 26.35
CA PRO A 60 -13.27 0.53 25.20
C PRO A 60 -14.12 0.59 23.92
N SER A 61 -13.57 1.18 22.85
CA SER A 61 -14.23 1.25 21.54
C SER A 61 -13.92 0.03 20.65
N CYS A 62 -12.72 -0.55 20.79
CA CYS A 62 -12.34 -1.83 20.19
C CYS A 62 -12.48 -2.92 21.25
N THR A 63 -13.26 -3.96 20.95
CA THR A 63 -13.62 -5.05 21.87
C THR A 63 -13.69 -6.39 21.14
N VAL A 64 -13.58 -7.49 21.85
CA VAL A 64 -13.81 -8.85 21.33
C VAL A 64 -15.20 -8.97 20.70
N LYS A 65 -16.20 -8.23 21.22
CA LYS A 65 -17.58 -8.23 20.70
C LYS A 65 -17.69 -7.62 19.29
N ASN A 66 -16.90 -6.60 18.98
CA ASN A 66 -16.91 -5.94 17.67
C ASN A 66 -15.64 -6.22 16.84
N LEU A 67 -14.82 -7.17 17.28
CA LEU A 67 -13.68 -7.68 16.53
C LEU A 67 -14.16 -8.36 15.24
N VAL A 68 -13.40 -8.14 14.18
CA VAL A 68 -13.70 -8.65 12.84
C VAL A 68 -12.50 -9.43 12.33
N PHE A 69 -12.76 -10.59 11.71
CA PHE A 69 -11.76 -11.38 11.02
C PHE A 69 -11.88 -11.16 9.51
N ARG A 70 -10.87 -10.54 8.90
CA ARG A 70 -10.69 -10.54 7.44
C ARG A 70 -10.50 -11.98 6.94
N ARG A 71 -11.04 -12.28 5.76
CA ARG A 71 -11.14 -13.67 5.25
C ARG A 71 -10.41 -13.86 3.92
N GLU A 72 -9.94 -15.08 3.70
CA GLU A 72 -9.31 -15.48 2.44
C GLU A 72 -10.34 -15.39 1.31
N TYR A 73 -9.99 -14.75 0.19
CA TYR A 73 -10.93 -14.47 -0.91
C TYR A 73 -11.64 -15.73 -1.43
N GLY A 74 -10.91 -16.82 -1.63
CA GLY A 74 -11.45 -18.11 -2.05
C GLY A 74 -12.31 -18.83 -1.00
N SER A 75 -12.30 -18.38 0.25
CA SER A 75 -13.16 -18.89 1.33
C SER A 75 -14.47 -18.13 1.48
N LEU A 76 -14.60 -16.99 0.80
CA LEU A 76 -15.84 -16.23 0.74
C LEU A 76 -16.89 -16.95 -0.11
N SER A 77 -18.16 -16.74 0.22
CA SER A 77 -19.26 -17.20 -0.63
C SER A 77 -19.19 -16.50 -2.01
N LYS A 78 -19.84 -17.07 -3.02
CA LYS A 78 -19.94 -16.39 -4.34
C LYS A 78 -20.63 -15.03 -4.22
N GLU A 79 -21.63 -14.93 -3.33
CA GLU A 79 -22.34 -13.68 -3.05
C GLU A 79 -21.42 -12.63 -2.43
N ASP A 80 -20.64 -13.00 -1.41
CA ASP A 80 -19.69 -12.08 -0.77
C ASP A 80 -18.59 -11.61 -1.73
N ARG A 81 -18.10 -12.51 -2.59
CA ARG A 81 -17.14 -12.16 -3.65
C ARG A 81 -17.75 -11.20 -4.65
N LEU A 82 -18.96 -11.47 -5.11
CA LEU A 82 -19.68 -10.56 -6.02
C LEU A 82 -19.92 -9.19 -5.37
N ALA A 83 -20.28 -9.16 -4.08
CA ALA A 83 -20.44 -7.90 -3.34
C ALA A 83 -19.15 -7.09 -3.28
N TYR A 84 -18.00 -7.74 -3.04
CA TYR A 84 -16.69 -7.08 -3.09
C TYR A 84 -16.38 -6.54 -4.49
N VAL A 85 -16.53 -7.37 -5.54
CA VAL A 85 -16.33 -6.97 -6.95
C VAL A 85 -17.19 -5.75 -7.30
N ASN A 86 -18.48 -5.78 -6.94
CA ASN A 86 -19.40 -4.67 -7.21
C ASN A 86 -18.97 -3.39 -6.49
N ALA A 87 -18.47 -3.48 -5.26
CA ALA A 87 -17.95 -2.33 -4.52
C ALA A 87 -16.71 -1.73 -5.20
N VAL A 88 -15.78 -2.55 -5.68
CA VAL A 88 -14.61 -2.07 -6.44
C VAL A 88 -15.04 -1.35 -7.72
N LYS A 89 -15.96 -1.94 -8.49
CA LYS A 89 -16.50 -1.32 -9.71
C LYS A 89 -17.25 -0.01 -9.42
N CYS A 90 -17.95 0.06 -8.29
CA CYS A 90 -18.56 1.30 -7.82
C CYS A 90 -17.50 2.36 -7.50
N LEU A 91 -16.37 2.00 -6.90
CA LEU A 91 -15.31 2.97 -6.63
C LEU A 91 -14.66 3.46 -7.93
N GLN A 92 -14.55 2.60 -8.94
CA GLN A 92 -14.09 2.95 -10.30
C GLN A 92 -15.09 3.84 -11.06
N SER A 93 -16.37 3.88 -10.69
CA SER A 93 -17.37 4.72 -11.37
C SER A 93 -17.58 6.08 -10.72
N LYS A 94 -17.15 6.27 -9.47
CA LYS A 94 -17.27 7.55 -8.75
C LYS A 94 -16.22 8.55 -9.23
N PRO A 95 -16.55 9.86 -9.27
CA PRO A 95 -15.60 10.89 -9.71
C PRO A 95 -14.40 11.02 -8.75
N PRO A 96 -13.20 11.33 -9.27
CA PRO A 96 -12.01 11.50 -8.45
C PRO A 96 -12.15 12.71 -7.52
N ARG A 97 -11.41 12.68 -6.40
CA ARG A 97 -11.25 13.80 -5.46
C ARG A 97 -9.94 14.54 -5.66
N THR A 98 -8.94 13.89 -6.23
CA THR A 98 -7.65 14.52 -6.56
C THR A 98 -7.90 15.66 -7.55
N PRO A 99 -7.43 16.88 -7.27
CA PRO A 99 -7.58 17.99 -8.21
C PRO A 99 -6.94 17.66 -9.57
N GLU A 100 -7.59 18.07 -10.66
CA GLU A 100 -7.06 17.85 -12.02
C GLU A 100 -5.67 18.47 -12.23
N SER A 101 -5.36 19.56 -11.52
CA SER A 101 -4.03 20.19 -11.52
C SER A 101 -2.93 19.33 -10.90
N VAL A 102 -3.29 18.34 -10.07
CA VAL A 102 -2.36 17.43 -9.40
C VAL A 102 -2.15 16.16 -10.25
N ALA A 103 -3.25 15.57 -10.71
CA ALA A 103 -3.20 14.34 -11.50
C ALA A 103 -4.36 14.34 -12.52
N PRO A 104 -4.17 14.93 -13.72
CA PRO A 104 -5.23 14.98 -14.73
C PRO A 104 -5.61 13.59 -15.27
N GLY A 105 -4.77 12.58 -15.02
CA GLY A 105 -5.05 11.19 -15.31
C GLY A 105 -6.02 10.51 -14.35
N ALA A 106 -6.27 11.04 -13.16
CA ALA A 106 -7.27 10.48 -12.26
C ALA A 106 -8.68 10.69 -12.85
N LYS A 107 -9.42 9.59 -13.09
CA LYS A 107 -10.80 9.62 -13.61
C LYS A 107 -11.81 8.97 -12.68
N SER A 108 -11.35 8.39 -11.58
CA SER A 108 -12.20 7.74 -10.59
C SER A 108 -11.72 7.88 -9.15
N ARG A 109 -12.60 7.59 -8.18
CA ARG A 109 -12.20 7.44 -6.77
C ARG A 109 -11.19 6.33 -6.54
N PHE A 110 -11.20 5.30 -7.39
CA PHE A 110 -10.20 4.25 -7.39
C PHE A 110 -8.83 4.80 -7.81
N ASP A 111 -8.79 5.63 -8.86
CA ASP A 111 -7.56 6.26 -9.34
C ASP A 111 -6.91 7.18 -8.31
N ASP A 112 -7.69 7.81 -7.43
CA ASP A 112 -7.12 8.64 -6.35
C ASP A 112 -6.15 7.83 -5.47
N PHE A 113 -6.44 6.56 -5.19
CA PHE A 113 -5.55 5.69 -4.41
C PHE A 113 -4.26 5.39 -5.18
N VAL A 114 -4.38 5.21 -6.50
CA VAL A 114 -3.24 5.02 -7.39
C VAL A 114 -2.35 6.28 -7.41
N VAL A 115 -2.93 7.48 -7.47
CA VAL A 115 -2.18 8.75 -7.39
C VAL A 115 -1.37 8.83 -6.11
N THR A 116 -2.00 8.59 -4.96
CA THR A 116 -1.33 8.62 -3.65
C THR A 116 -0.13 7.68 -3.62
N HIS A 117 -0.28 6.47 -4.15
CA HIS A 117 0.79 5.49 -4.19
C HIS A 117 1.93 5.92 -5.13
N ILE A 118 1.61 6.42 -6.33
CA ILE A 118 2.61 6.97 -7.27
C ILE A 118 3.44 8.07 -6.60
N GLN A 119 2.78 9.02 -5.93
CA GLN A 119 3.43 10.18 -5.34
C GLN A 119 4.34 9.83 -4.16
N GLN A 120 4.03 8.75 -3.44
CA GLN A 120 4.72 8.40 -2.20
C GLN A 120 5.63 7.18 -2.30
N THR A 121 5.65 6.46 -3.43
CA THR A 121 6.36 5.17 -3.60
C THR A 121 7.75 5.12 -2.97
N LEU A 122 8.58 6.14 -3.17
CA LEU A 122 9.97 6.18 -2.67
C LEU A 122 10.12 6.42 -1.16
N ASN A 123 9.03 6.76 -0.45
CA ASN A 123 9.02 6.97 0.99
C ASN A 123 8.17 5.93 1.74
N ILE A 124 7.52 5.01 1.01
CA ILE A 124 6.59 4.02 1.58
C ILE A 124 7.04 2.58 1.32
N HIS A 125 8.14 2.38 0.58
CA HIS A 125 8.75 1.07 0.31
C HIS A 125 10.20 1.09 0.75
N TYR A 126 10.70 -0.05 1.21
CA TYR A 126 12.02 -0.19 1.80
C TYR A 126 12.27 0.86 2.90
N SER A 127 11.22 1.16 3.67
CA SER A 127 11.18 2.27 4.63
C SER A 127 10.52 1.85 5.94
N GLY A 128 10.79 2.62 7.01
CA GLY A 128 10.31 2.33 8.36
C GLY A 128 8.80 2.40 8.50
N VAL A 129 8.12 2.98 7.50
CA VAL A 129 6.68 3.12 7.44
C VAL A 129 6.00 2.14 6.48
N PHE A 130 6.73 1.24 5.79
CA PHE A 130 6.13 0.35 4.78
C PHE A 130 4.91 -0.43 5.32
N GLN A 131 5.07 -1.19 6.40
CA GLN A 131 3.97 -1.95 6.98
C GLN A 131 2.82 -1.07 7.50
N PRO A 132 3.05 -0.06 8.37
CA PRO A 132 1.94 0.75 8.89
C PRO A 132 1.25 1.58 7.80
N TRP A 133 2.00 2.11 6.82
CA TRP A 133 1.42 2.85 5.69
C TRP A 133 0.52 1.96 4.85
N HIS A 134 0.97 0.76 4.46
CA HIS A 134 0.15 -0.15 3.65
C HIS A 134 -1.04 -0.73 4.44
N ARG A 135 -0.90 -1.00 5.74
CA ARG A 135 -2.04 -1.34 6.63
C ARG A 135 -3.09 -0.23 6.58
N TRP A 136 -2.67 1.02 6.72
CA TRP A 136 -3.58 2.16 6.69
C TRP A 136 -4.18 2.38 5.30
N PHE A 137 -3.38 2.23 4.24
CA PHE A 137 -3.80 2.35 2.85
C PHE A 137 -4.92 1.36 2.50
N VAL A 138 -4.74 0.09 2.86
CA VAL A 138 -5.76 -0.96 2.71
C VAL A 138 -6.99 -0.67 3.57
N HIS A 139 -6.81 -0.17 4.80
CA HIS A 139 -7.94 0.21 5.65
C HIS A 139 -8.75 1.39 5.09
N GLN A 140 -8.10 2.41 4.53
CA GLN A 140 -8.79 3.53 3.88
C GLN A 140 -9.52 3.09 2.61
N TYR A 141 -8.94 2.18 1.85
CA TYR A 141 -9.61 1.56 0.70
C TYR A 141 -10.85 0.77 1.13
N GLU A 142 -10.73 -0.08 2.15
CA GLU A 142 -11.87 -0.80 2.75
C GLU A 142 -12.97 0.17 3.20
N LYS A 143 -12.59 1.24 3.90
CA LYS A 143 -13.51 2.29 4.33
C LYS A 143 -14.21 2.96 3.14
N ALA A 144 -13.50 3.27 2.07
CA ALA A 144 -14.10 3.83 0.86
C ALA A 144 -15.10 2.87 0.20
N LEU A 145 -14.80 1.57 0.13
CA LEU A 145 -15.75 0.56 -0.34
C LEU A 145 -17.02 0.51 0.52
N ARG A 146 -16.86 0.57 1.84
CA ARG A 146 -17.99 0.47 2.78
C ARG A 146 -18.84 1.74 2.80
N ASP A 147 -18.20 2.90 3.00
CA ASP A 147 -18.88 4.17 3.22
C ASP A 147 -19.38 4.80 1.92
N GLU A 148 -18.66 4.64 0.80
CA GLU A 148 -19.03 5.27 -0.47
C GLU A 148 -19.81 4.31 -1.38
N CYS A 149 -19.58 3.00 -1.27
CA CYS A 149 -20.13 1.98 -2.17
C CYS A 149 -21.03 0.94 -1.49
N GLY A 150 -21.34 1.11 -0.20
CA GLY A 150 -22.30 0.25 0.52
C GLY A 150 -21.81 -1.18 0.75
N TYR A 151 -20.50 -1.43 0.63
CA TYR A 151 -19.95 -2.74 0.94
C TYR A 151 -20.13 -3.06 2.43
N THR A 152 -20.71 -4.20 2.76
CA THR A 152 -20.94 -4.60 4.16
C THR A 152 -19.88 -5.57 4.68
N GLY A 153 -19.12 -6.20 3.76
CA GLY A 153 -17.97 -7.05 4.08
C GLY A 153 -16.70 -6.27 4.40
N TYR A 154 -15.63 -6.99 4.70
CA TYR A 154 -14.32 -6.42 5.05
C TYR A 154 -13.29 -6.86 4.02
N GLN A 155 -12.15 -6.17 3.97
CA GLN A 155 -11.13 -6.43 2.96
C GLN A 155 -10.71 -7.91 2.98
N PRO A 156 -10.89 -8.65 1.86
CA PRO A 156 -10.37 -10.01 1.76
C PRO A 156 -8.86 -10.01 1.51
N TYR A 157 -8.23 -11.17 1.73
CA TYR A 157 -6.82 -11.39 1.44
C TYR A 157 -6.60 -12.57 0.48
N TRP A 158 -5.45 -12.57 -0.21
CA TRP A 158 -4.99 -13.67 -1.05
C TRP A 158 -3.96 -14.54 -0.30
N ASP A 159 -4.35 -15.75 0.10
CA ASP A 159 -3.43 -16.72 0.70
C ASP A 159 -2.49 -17.30 -0.37
N TRP A 160 -1.33 -16.66 -0.58
CA TRP A 160 -0.43 -16.98 -1.69
C TRP A 160 -0.03 -18.47 -1.78
N PRO A 161 0.38 -19.14 -0.69
CA PRO A 161 0.80 -20.53 -0.75
C PRO A 161 -0.29 -21.49 -1.25
N LYS A 162 -1.57 -21.18 -0.99
CA LYS A 162 -2.72 -22.01 -1.39
C LYS A 162 -2.82 -22.18 -2.91
N TYR A 163 -2.37 -21.18 -3.66
CA TYR A 163 -2.49 -21.13 -5.12
C TYR A 163 -1.14 -21.05 -5.84
N ALA A 164 -0.02 -21.21 -5.12
CA ALA A 164 1.31 -20.87 -5.62
C ALA A 164 1.69 -21.54 -6.95
N ARG A 165 1.27 -22.78 -7.18
CA ARG A 165 1.59 -23.53 -8.42
C ARG A 165 0.83 -23.04 -9.65
N ALA A 166 -0.38 -22.52 -9.45
CA ALA A 166 -1.27 -22.11 -10.53
C ALA A 166 -2.18 -20.96 -10.06
N PRO A 167 -1.61 -19.78 -9.76
CA PRO A 167 -2.38 -18.63 -9.26
C PRO A 167 -3.49 -18.21 -10.23
N GLN A 168 -3.27 -18.37 -11.54
CA GLN A 168 -4.26 -18.12 -12.59
C GLN A 168 -5.54 -18.97 -12.47
N ASN A 169 -5.49 -20.10 -11.76
CA ASN A 169 -6.65 -20.96 -11.52
C ASN A 169 -7.35 -20.67 -10.18
N SER A 170 -6.85 -19.71 -9.39
CA SER A 170 -7.45 -19.36 -8.11
C SER A 170 -8.82 -18.69 -8.29
N PRO A 171 -9.68 -18.69 -7.25
CA PRO A 171 -10.95 -17.94 -7.27
C PRO A 171 -10.80 -16.44 -7.53
N LEU A 172 -9.58 -15.89 -7.39
CA LEU A 172 -9.25 -14.50 -7.70
C LEU A 172 -9.11 -14.26 -9.20
N PHE A 173 -8.62 -15.24 -9.95
CA PHE A 173 -8.13 -15.05 -11.33
C PHE A 173 -8.71 -16.03 -12.36
N ASN A 174 -9.70 -16.84 -11.97
CA ASN A 174 -10.31 -17.83 -12.85
C ASN A 174 -11.24 -17.23 -13.94
N GLY A 175 -11.42 -15.90 -13.96
CA GLY A 175 -12.28 -15.22 -14.94
C GLY A 175 -13.78 -15.39 -14.73
N ASP A 176 -14.23 -16.01 -13.64
CA ASP A 176 -15.65 -16.14 -13.33
C ASP A 176 -16.28 -14.78 -12.93
N PRO A 177 -17.61 -14.62 -12.92
CA PRO A 177 -18.29 -13.36 -12.57
C PRO A 177 -18.03 -12.84 -11.15
N THR A 178 -17.38 -13.64 -10.30
CA THR A 178 -17.03 -13.35 -8.91
C THR A 178 -15.52 -13.31 -8.67
N SER A 179 -14.73 -13.29 -9.74
CA SER A 179 -13.27 -13.13 -9.72
C SER A 179 -12.86 -11.66 -9.83
N LEU A 180 -11.57 -11.38 -9.66
CA LEU A 180 -10.94 -10.09 -9.98
C LEU A 180 -10.51 -10.01 -11.45
N GLY A 181 -11.15 -10.77 -12.33
CA GLY A 181 -10.80 -10.94 -13.74
C GLY A 181 -10.10 -12.27 -14.01
N GLY A 182 -9.70 -12.45 -15.26
CA GLY A 182 -8.87 -13.57 -15.69
C GLY A 182 -7.36 -13.29 -15.64
N ASN A 183 -6.62 -14.19 -16.27
CA ASN A 183 -5.29 -13.89 -16.78
C ASN A 183 -5.36 -13.03 -18.04
N GLY A 184 -4.23 -12.43 -18.43
CA GLY A 184 -4.07 -11.84 -19.74
C GLY A 184 -4.04 -12.90 -20.84
N GLU A 185 -4.37 -12.50 -22.06
CA GLU A 185 -4.11 -13.30 -23.26
C GLU A 185 -2.64 -13.74 -23.28
N TYR A 186 -2.38 -14.98 -23.67
CA TYR A 186 -1.01 -15.50 -23.70
C TYR A 186 -0.19 -14.80 -24.81
N ILE A 187 0.95 -14.25 -24.43
CA ILE A 187 1.95 -13.68 -25.33
C ILE A 187 3.30 -14.34 -25.00
N PRO A 188 3.96 -15.02 -25.94
CA PRO A 188 5.31 -15.55 -25.70
C PRO A 188 6.30 -14.42 -25.38
N HIS A 189 7.00 -14.52 -24.25
CA HIS A 189 8.05 -13.59 -23.85
C HIS A 189 8.98 -14.22 -22.79
N ASP A 190 10.14 -13.61 -22.54
CA ASP A 190 11.12 -14.10 -21.57
C ASP A 190 10.81 -13.70 -20.11
N GLY A 191 9.86 -12.77 -19.93
CA GLY A 191 9.43 -12.25 -18.62
C GLY A 191 9.86 -10.80 -18.40
N PRO A 192 9.44 -10.16 -17.30
CA PRO A 192 9.78 -8.78 -17.04
C PRO A 192 11.23 -8.63 -16.58
N VAL A 193 11.84 -7.50 -16.96
CA VAL A 193 13.13 -7.08 -16.43
C VAL A 193 12.91 -5.83 -15.57
N ILE A 194 13.10 -5.97 -14.26
CA ILE A 194 12.99 -4.85 -13.33
C ILE A 194 14.20 -3.94 -13.55
N VAL A 195 13.95 -2.64 -13.62
CA VAL A 195 14.97 -1.59 -13.66
C VAL A 195 14.85 -0.75 -12.39
N PRO A 196 15.96 -0.39 -11.72
CA PRO A 196 15.89 0.47 -10.55
C PRO A 196 15.19 1.81 -10.83
N PRO A 197 14.45 2.37 -9.87
CA PRO A 197 13.89 3.71 -10.00
C PRO A 197 14.96 4.77 -10.28
N PRO A 198 14.63 5.87 -10.98
CA PRO A 198 15.56 6.97 -11.17
C PRO A 198 16.10 7.52 -9.83
N GLY A 199 17.42 7.63 -9.71
CA GLY A 199 18.09 8.13 -8.51
C GLY A 199 18.35 7.08 -7.42
N VAL A 200 17.92 5.83 -7.64
CA VAL A 200 18.16 4.69 -6.77
C VAL A 200 19.23 3.78 -7.42
N GLY A 201 20.17 3.25 -6.64
CA GLY A 201 21.22 2.35 -7.15
C GLY A 201 20.70 1.00 -7.68
N GLY A 202 21.60 0.16 -8.21
CA GLY A 202 21.31 -1.25 -8.53
C GLY A 202 21.39 -1.65 -10.01
N GLY A 203 21.29 -2.96 -10.25
CA GLY A 203 21.28 -3.55 -11.59
C GLY A 203 19.89 -4.07 -12.00
N ASN A 204 19.74 -4.41 -13.28
CA ASN A 204 18.51 -4.99 -13.80
C ASN A 204 18.29 -6.41 -13.27
N ILE A 205 17.03 -6.77 -12.98
CA ILE A 205 16.64 -8.08 -12.48
C ILE A 205 15.69 -8.74 -13.48
N SER A 206 16.15 -9.81 -14.14
CA SER A 206 15.30 -10.63 -15.02
C SER A 206 14.46 -11.61 -14.20
N LEU A 207 13.16 -11.62 -14.44
CA LEU A 207 12.21 -12.51 -13.79
C LEU A 207 11.59 -13.47 -14.81
N PRO A 208 11.22 -14.70 -14.40
CA PRO A 208 10.55 -15.63 -15.29
C PRO A 208 9.18 -15.12 -15.74
N ALA A 209 8.84 -15.40 -16.99
CA ALA A 209 7.51 -15.19 -17.55
C ALA A 209 6.42 -15.97 -16.81
N GLY A 210 5.22 -15.40 -16.76
CA GLY A 210 3.99 -16.10 -16.46
C GLY A 210 3.45 -16.86 -17.67
N VAL A 211 2.14 -17.15 -17.63
CA VAL A 211 1.41 -17.80 -18.70
C VAL A 211 0.34 -16.88 -19.31
N GLY A 212 0.56 -15.56 -19.24
CA GLY A 212 -0.29 -14.52 -19.80
C GLY A 212 0.53 -13.55 -20.66
N GLY A 213 0.45 -12.24 -20.34
CA GLY A 213 1.22 -11.16 -20.97
C GLY A 213 0.34 -10.10 -21.63
N GLY A 214 -0.83 -10.49 -22.13
CA GLY A 214 -1.77 -9.64 -22.85
C GLY A 214 -2.90 -9.05 -22.01
N LEU A 215 -3.94 -8.60 -22.69
CA LEU A 215 -5.12 -8.00 -22.07
C LEU A 215 -5.93 -9.04 -21.31
N VAL A 216 -6.48 -8.66 -20.16
CA VAL A 216 -7.49 -9.46 -19.46
C VAL A 216 -8.80 -9.41 -20.24
N LYS A 217 -9.32 -10.56 -20.65
CA LYS A 217 -10.54 -10.67 -21.48
C LYS A 217 -11.74 -11.31 -20.79
N THR A 218 -11.57 -11.80 -19.56
CA THR A 218 -12.62 -12.51 -18.82
C THR A 218 -12.80 -11.94 -17.42
N GLY A 219 -13.98 -12.19 -16.86
CA GLY A 219 -14.38 -11.71 -15.55
C GLY A 219 -14.79 -10.23 -15.50
N PRO A 220 -15.11 -9.72 -14.31
CA PRO A 220 -15.80 -8.43 -14.12
C PRO A 220 -15.00 -7.19 -14.53
N PHE A 221 -13.69 -7.34 -14.74
CA PHE A 221 -12.72 -6.29 -15.04
C PHE A 221 -12.10 -6.43 -16.45
N ALA A 222 -12.69 -7.25 -17.34
CA ALA A 222 -12.20 -7.42 -18.71
C ALA A 222 -12.17 -6.10 -19.51
N ASP A 223 -13.14 -5.22 -19.28
CA ASP A 223 -13.24 -3.90 -19.93
C ASP A 223 -12.69 -2.77 -19.05
N MET A 224 -11.91 -3.09 -18.02
CA MET A 224 -11.33 -2.10 -17.12
C MET A 224 -10.33 -1.21 -17.87
N VAL A 225 -10.52 0.11 -17.72
CA VAL A 225 -9.59 1.12 -18.23
C VAL A 225 -8.62 1.51 -17.12
N VAL A 226 -7.34 1.32 -17.36
CA VAL A 226 -6.22 1.82 -16.56
C VAL A 226 -5.92 3.24 -17.03
N ASN A 227 -6.10 4.23 -16.16
CA ASN A 227 -6.01 5.66 -16.55
C ASN A 227 -4.66 6.30 -16.27
N LEU A 228 -3.92 5.78 -15.29
CA LEU A 228 -2.65 6.31 -14.78
C LEU A 228 -1.49 5.40 -15.15
N GLY A 229 -0.27 5.90 -15.00
CA GLY A 229 0.94 5.16 -15.33
C GLY A 229 1.13 4.91 -16.83
N PRO A 230 2.07 4.04 -17.20
CA PRO A 230 3.11 3.49 -16.33
C PRO A 230 3.99 4.62 -15.77
N VAL A 231 4.68 4.41 -14.66
CA VAL A 231 5.70 5.38 -14.17
C VAL A 231 7.09 4.91 -14.57
N GLY A 232 7.30 3.61 -14.62
CA GLY A 232 8.58 2.99 -14.96
C GLY A 232 8.97 1.90 -13.96
N GLY A 233 10.21 1.43 -14.06
CA GLY A 233 10.72 0.32 -13.24
C GLY A 233 10.69 -1.05 -13.93
N LEU A 234 10.20 -1.09 -15.18
CA LEU A 234 10.30 -2.23 -16.08
C LEU A 234 11.04 -1.82 -17.35
N ALA A 235 11.95 -2.67 -17.83
CA ALA A 235 12.59 -2.48 -19.12
C ALA A 235 11.52 -2.42 -20.22
N ASP A 236 11.78 -1.65 -21.26
CA ASP A 236 10.92 -1.49 -22.43
C ASP A 236 9.51 -0.92 -22.13
N THR A 237 9.28 -0.43 -20.91
CA THR A 237 8.04 0.24 -20.52
C THR A 237 8.27 1.75 -20.45
N ALA A 238 7.80 2.48 -21.47
CA ALA A 238 7.89 3.93 -21.49
C ALA A 238 7.01 4.56 -20.39
N PRO A 239 7.48 5.58 -19.67
CA PRO A 239 6.66 6.30 -18.71
C PRO A 239 5.49 6.99 -19.40
N GLY A 240 4.33 6.93 -18.79
CA GLY A 240 3.15 7.68 -19.18
C GLY A 240 3.32 9.19 -18.97
N PRO A 241 2.40 10.01 -19.50
CA PRO A 241 2.47 11.46 -19.40
C PRO A 241 2.56 11.94 -17.94
N LEU A 242 3.29 13.03 -17.72
CA LEU A 242 3.51 13.63 -16.39
C LEU A 242 4.04 12.63 -15.35
N GLY A 243 4.97 11.75 -15.75
CA GLY A 243 5.54 10.74 -14.86
C GLY A 243 4.47 9.78 -14.34
N GLY A 244 3.51 9.40 -15.18
CA GLY A 244 2.40 8.51 -14.86
C GLY A 244 1.18 9.17 -14.18
N LEU A 245 1.21 10.48 -13.90
CA LEU A 245 0.05 11.20 -13.34
C LEU A 245 -0.91 11.78 -14.41
N GLY A 246 -0.48 11.79 -15.67
CA GLY A 246 -1.28 12.25 -16.80
C GLY A 246 -2.21 11.16 -17.33
N HIS A 247 -3.24 11.58 -18.08
CA HIS A 247 -4.25 10.65 -18.60
C HIS A 247 -3.66 9.75 -19.70
N ASN A 248 -3.67 8.44 -19.46
CA ASN A 248 -3.11 7.42 -20.35
C ASN A 248 -4.00 6.16 -20.39
N PRO A 249 -5.22 6.25 -20.96
CA PRO A 249 -6.21 5.17 -20.92
C PRO A 249 -5.76 3.96 -21.75
N ARG A 250 -5.76 2.78 -21.12
CA ARG A 250 -5.44 1.49 -21.75
C ARG A 250 -6.11 0.33 -21.01
N GLY A 251 -6.13 -0.85 -21.60
CA GLY A 251 -6.73 -2.02 -20.96
C GLY A 251 -5.82 -2.69 -19.93
N LEU A 252 -6.43 -3.29 -18.90
CA LEU A 252 -5.75 -4.11 -17.89
C LEU A 252 -5.02 -5.29 -18.55
N LYS A 253 -3.74 -5.49 -18.24
CA LYS A 253 -2.94 -6.64 -18.65
C LYS A 253 -2.45 -7.42 -17.44
N ARG A 254 -2.33 -8.74 -17.56
CA ARG A 254 -1.76 -9.62 -16.53
C ARG A 254 -0.88 -10.69 -17.14
N ASP A 255 0.09 -11.14 -16.37
CA ASP A 255 0.98 -12.25 -16.72
C ASP A 255 1.08 -13.24 -15.56
N LEU A 256 -0.08 -13.80 -15.17
CA LEU A 256 -0.15 -14.75 -14.06
C LEU A 256 0.58 -16.03 -14.40
N GLY A 257 1.38 -16.54 -13.47
CA GLY A 257 2.02 -17.84 -13.56
C GLY A 257 2.58 -18.31 -12.22
N GLY A 258 2.80 -19.63 -12.11
CA GLY A 258 3.27 -20.23 -10.85
C GLY A 258 4.74 -19.97 -10.52
N ALA A 259 5.56 -19.57 -11.50
CA ALA A 259 7.02 -19.46 -11.31
C ALA A 259 7.39 -18.47 -10.20
N MET A 260 6.84 -17.27 -10.27
CA MET A 260 7.07 -16.20 -9.29
C MET A 260 6.51 -16.56 -7.92
N ASN A 261 5.24 -16.96 -7.84
CA ASN A 261 4.60 -17.29 -6.57
C ASN A 261 5.29 -18.49 -5.87
N MET A 262 5.68 -19.53 -6.61
CA MET A 262 6.38 -20.68 -6.05
C MET A 262 7.75 -20.31 -5.48
N ARG A 263 8.46 -19.35 -6.11
CA ARG A 263 9.78 -18.91 -5.64
C ARG A 263 9.65 -18.03 -4.40
N TYR A 264 8.74 -17.06 -4.41
CA TYR A 264 8.77 -15.95 -3.44
C TYR A 264 7.67 -16.00 -2.38
N ALA A 265 6.62 -16.80 -2.55
CA ALA A 265 5.42 -16.71 -1.70
C ALA A 265 4.75 -18.08 -1.48
N ASN A 266 5.57 -19.10 -1.18
CA ASN A 266 5.11 -20.43 -0.81
C ASN A 266 5.01 -20.59 0.73
N TYR A 267 4.60 -21.77 1.20
CA TYR A 267 4.45 -22.04 2.64
C TYR A 267 5.76 -21.84 3.42
N THR A 268 6.91 -22.22 2.85
CA THR A 268 8.23 -22.01 3.48
C THR A 268 8.48 -20.52 3.71
N THR A 269 8.20 -19.67 2.73
CA THR A 269 8.43 -18.22 2.85
C THR A 269 7.52 -17.59 3.91
N VAL A 270 6.24 -17.99 3.97
CA VAL A 270 5.32 -17.49 5.02
C VAL A 270 5.79 -17.93 6.41
N LEU A 271 6.19 -19.19 6.59
CA LEU A 271 6.76 -19.68 7.85
C LEU A 271 8.05 -18.94 8.22
N GLN A 272 8.91 -18.63 7.23
CA GLN A 272 10.11 -17.82 7.46
C GLN A 272 9.78 -16.42 7.98
N LEU A 273 8.77 -15.74 7.43
CA LEU A 273 8.34 -14.43 7.91
C LEU A 273 7.88 -14.49 9.36
N LEU A 274 7.01 -15.44 9.70
CA LEU A 274 6.44 -15.58 11.05
C LEU A 274 7.49 -15.89 12.12
N THR A 275 8.61 -16.48 11.71
CA THR A 275 9.72 -16.87 12.60
C THR A 275 10.84 -15.84 12.68
N ARG A 276 10.76 -14.69 11.97
CA ARG A 276 11.78 -13.64 12.09
C ARG A 276 11.82 -13.09 13.52
N PRO A 277 13.00 -12.86 14.10
CA PRO A 277 13.14 -12.41 15.49
C PRO A 277 12.64 -10.97 15.69
N ASP A 278 12.99 -10.07 14.77
CA ASP A 278 12.77 -8.62 14.82
C ASP A 278 12.21 -8.06 13.49
N VAL A 279 11.79 -6.79 13.51
CA VAL A 279 11.15 -6.15 12.34
C VAL A 279 12.13 -5.91 11.18
N ASP A 280 13.42 -5.71 11.46
CA ASP A 280 14.44 -5.50 10.42
C ASP A 280 14.61 -6.76 9.57
N GLN A 281 14.71 -7.93 10.20
CA GLN A 281 14.75 -9.21 9.49
C GLN A 281 13.42 -9.55 8.82
N PHE A 282 12.29 -9.19 9.44
CA PHE A 282 10.97 -9.34 8.82
C PHE A 282 10.89 -8.57 7.50
N ARG A 283 11.30 -7.30 7.52
CA ARG A 283 11.31 -6.39 6.36
C ARG A 283 12.17 -6.90 5.21
N ILE A 284 13.39 -7.36 5.51
CA ILE A 284 14.30 -7.92 4.50
C ILE A 284 13.66 -9.13 3.78
N VAL A 285 13.01 -10.03 4.52
CA VAL A 285 12.33 -11.18 3.88
C VAL A 285 11.07 -10.74 3.15
N SER A 286 10.33 -9.79 3.70
CA SER A 286 9.03 -9.29 3.21
C SER A 286 9.15 -8.53 1.89
N GLU A 287 10.02 -7.53 1.84
CA GLU A 287 10.22 -6.63 0.69
C GLU A 287 11.39 -7.06 -0.20
N GLY A 288 12.20 -8.02 0.27
CA GLY A 288 13.42 -8.43 -0.40
C GLY A 288 14.64 -7.60 0.00
N VAL A 289 15.80 -7.92 -0.56
CA VAL A 289 17.05 -7.16 -0.45
C VAL A 289 17.16 -6.29 -1.71
N PRO A 290 17.34 -4.97 -1.60
CA PRO A 290 17.27 -4.09 -2.75
C PRO A 290 18.42 -4.45 -3.68
N TYR A 291 18.18 -4.33 -4.98
CA TYR A 291 19.20 -4.56 -6.02
C TYR A 291 19.66 -6.03 -6.16
N THR A 292 18.93 -6.97 -5.58
CA THR A 292 19.17 -8.41 -5.75
C THR A 292 17.94 -9.10 -6.34
N VAL A 293 18.12 -10.35 -6.78
CA VAL A 293 17.00 -11.21 -7.21
C VAL A 293 16.06 -11.60 -6.07
N GLU A 294 16.41 -11.33 -4.82
CA GLU A 294 15.58 -11.62 -3.66
C GLU A 294 14.62 -10.45 -3.40
N ILE A 295 13.45 -10.50 -4.03
CA ILE A 295 12.43 -9.42 -3.99
C ILE A 295 11.29 -9.66 -2.98
N GLY A 296 11.42 -10.70 -2.15
CA GLY A 296 10.43 -11.08 -1.14
C GLY A 296 9.05 -11.46 -1.71
N PRO A 297 8.10 -11.89 -0.86
CA PRO A 297 6.71 -12.12 -1.27
C PRO A 297 6.01 -10.84 -1.70
N HIS A 298 6.41 -9.66 -1.22
CA HIS A 298 5.84 -8.38 -1.66
C HIS A 298 6.09 -8.17 -3.16
N GLY A 299 7.36 -8.06 -3.57
CA GLY A 299 7.71 -7.92 -4.98
C GLY A 299 7.27 -9.15 -5.78
N GLY A 300 7.54 -10.35 -5.25
CA GLY A 300 7.24 -11.60 -5.93
C GLY A 300 5.77 -11.79 -6.31
N ILE A 301 4.84 -11.28 -5.51
CA ILE A 301 3.41 -11.36 -5.82
C ILE A 301 2.94 -10.24 -6.75
N HIS A 302 3.47 -9.01 -6.65
CA HIS A 302 3.23 -7.99 -7.69
C HIS A 302 3.64 -8.52 -9.07
N TYR A 303 4.82 -9.14 -9.19
CA TYR A 303 5.26 -9.76 -10.43
C TYR A 303 4.66 -11.15 -10.71
N THR A 304 3.94 -11.74 -9.75
CA THR A 304 3.04 -12.87 -10.07
C THR A 304 1.81 -12.37 -10.79
N ILE A 305 1.26 -11.20 -10.42
CA ILE A 305 0.16 -10.55 -11.15
C ILE A 305 0.69 -10.10 -12.53
N GLY A 306 1.85 -9.45 -12.52
CA GLY A 306 2.55 -9.00 -13.71
C GLY A 306 1.73 -8.03 -14.55
N GLY A 307 2.09 -7.91 -15.83
CA GLY A 307 1.38 -7.07 -16.77
C GLY A 307 1.34 -5.59 -16.34
N ASP A 308 0.21 -4.94 -16.62
CA ASP A 308 0.02 -3.50 -16.51
C ASP A 308 -1.36 -3.19 -15.91
N PRO A 309 -1.43 -2.57 -14.72
CA PRO A 309 -0.31 -1.97 -13.98
C PRO A 309 0.30 -2.88 -12.90
N GLY A 310 -0.12 -4.14 -12.78
CA GLY A 310 0.26 -5.03 -11.68
C GLY A 310 1.78 -5.23 -11.50
N GLY A 311 2.55 -5.18 -12.58
CA GLY A 311 4.02 -5.28 -12.55
C GLY A 311 4.76 -3.94 -12.39
N ASP A 312 4.07 -2.79 -12.36
CA ASP A 312 4.71 -1.48 -12.20
C ASP A 312 4.67 -1.06 -10.72
N LEU A 313 5.85 -0.87 -10.13
CA LEU A 313 6.04 -0.56 -8.71
C LEU A 313 5.17 0.61 -8.22
N PHE A 314 4.97 1.63 -9.05
CA PHE A 314 4.29 2.86 -8.65
C PHE A 314 2.79 2.76 -8.88
N THR A 315 2.37 2.08 -9.94
CA THR A 315 0.97 2.03 -10.39
C THR A 315 0.27 0.72 -10.06
N SER A 316 0.94 -0.22 -9.39
CA SER A 316 0.39 -1.52 -8.98
C SER A 316 -0.99 -1.47 -8.29
N PRO A 317 -1.39 -0.45 -7.49
CA PRO A 317 -2.74 -0.37 -6.95
C PRO A 317 -3.84 -0.24 -8.01
N GLY A 318 -3.45 0.09 -9.24
CA GLY A 318 -4.33 0.13 -10.40
C GLY A 318 -4.86 -1.25 -10.80
N ASP A 319 -4.23 -2.36 -10.36
CA ASP A 319 -4.81 -3.69 -10.48
C ASP A 319 -5.67 -4.00 -9.23
N PRO A 320 -6.95 -4.40 -9.37
CA PRO A 320 -7.79 -4.79 -8.22
C PRO A 320 -7.20 -5.86 -7.30
N ALA A 321 -6.26 -6.68 -7.78
CA ALA A 321 -5.57 -7.70 -7.00
C ALA A 321 -4.53 -7.15 -6.02
N PHE A 322 -4.09 -5.91 -6.16
CA PHE A 322 -3.21 -5.24 -5.19
C PHE A 322 -3.78 -5.32 -3.76
N TRP A 323 -5.07 -5.04 -3.61
CA TRP A 323 -5.73 -4.89 -2.31
C TRP A 323 -5.81 -6.20 -1.53
N VAL A 324 -6.00 -7.32 -2.23
CA VAL A 324 -6.02 -8.66 -1.63
C VAL A 324 -4.61 -9.19 -1.38
N HIS A 325 -3.62 -8.81 -2.21
CA HIS A 325 -2.21 -9.09 -1.92
C HIS A 325 -1.76 -8.36 -0.65
N HIS A 326 -2.00 -7.05 -0.54
CA HIS A 326 -1.65 -6.27 0.65
C HIS A 326 -2.50 -6.62 1.88
N GLY A 327 -3.72 -7.12 1.69
CA GLY A 327 -4.48 -7.77 2.78
C GLY A 327 -3.75 -8.99 3.37
N GLN A 328 -3.04 -9.76 2.54
CA GLN A 328 -2.21 -10.87 3.02
C GLN A 328 -0.88 -10.39 3.62
N MET A 329 -0.26 -9.34 3.08
CA MET A 329 0.92 -8.70 3.70
C MET A 329 0.60 -8.25 5.13
N ASP A 330 -0.51 -7.53 5.29
CA ASP A 330 -1.00 -7.04 6.58
C ASP A 330 -1.35 -8.19 7.54
N ARG A 331 -1.98 -9.26 7.02
CA ARG A 331 -2.26 -10.47 7.79
C ARG A 331 -0.98 -11.13 8.31
N VAL A 332 0.04 -11.30 7.47
CA VAL A 332 1.31 -11.92 7.87
C VAL A 332 2.03 -11.06 8.90
N TRP A 333 2.03 -9.74 8.74
CA TRP A 333 2.59 -8.83 9.74
C TRP A 333 1.83 -8.90 11.08
N THR A 334 0.49 -8.90 11.05
CA THR A 334 -0.35 -9.09 12.26
C THR A 334 -0.01 -10.38 12.99
N MET A 335 0.09 -11.49 12.27
CA MET A 335 0.44 -12.79 12.87
C MET A 335 1.85 -12.77 13.44
N TRP A 336 2.82 -12.18 12.74
CA TRP A 336 4.17 -12.01 13.26
C TRP A 336 4.19 -11.18 14.55
N GLN A 337 3.46 -10.07 14.62
CA GLN A 337 3.37 -9.27 15.85
C GLN A 337 2.81 -10.10 17.01
N ALA A 338 1.68 -10.78 16.81
CA ALA A 338 1.01 -11.59 17.83
C ALA A 338 1.86 -12.79 18.31
N LEU A 339 2.63 -13.41 17.43
CA LEU A 339 3.48 -14.56 17.78
C LEU A 339 4.77 -14.17 18.53
N GLY A 340 5.05 -12.87 18.67
CA GLY A 340 6.27 -12.38 19.32
C GLY A 340 6.33 -12.52 20.84
N PRO A 341 7.49 -12.18 21.43
CA PRO A 341 7.69 -12.15 22.88
C PRO A 341 7.12 -10.85 23.46
N GLY A 342 5.78 -10.76 23.54
CA GLY A 342 5.09 -9.63 24.17
C GLY A 342 4.98 -8.37 23.31
N PRO A 343 4.66 -7.21 23.92
CA PRO A 343 4.13 -6.06 23.20
C PRO A 343 5.16 -5.29 22.36
N ALA A 344 6.45 -5.60 22.49
CA ALA A 344 7.52 -4.88 21.80
C ALA A 344 7.35 -4.87 20.28
N ARG A 345 6.83 -5.95 19.67
CA ARG A 345 6.59 -6.03 18.22
C ARG A 345 5.53 -5.04 17.70
N TYR A 346 4.69 -4.49 18.57
CA TYR A 346 3.68 -3.51 18.18
C TYR A 346 4.25 -2.10 18.02
N THR A 347 5.40 -1.84 18.66
CA THR A 347 6.06 -0.53 18.67
C THR A 347 7.46 -0.55 18.05
N ASP A 348 7.95 -1.73 17.65
CA ASP A 348 9.26 -1.91 17.03
C ASP A 348 9.25 -1.40 15.58
N LEU A 349 10.03 -0.35 15.32
CA LEU A 349 10.27 0.22 13.99
C LEU A 349 11.67 -0.12 13.46
N GLY A 350 12.48 -0.88 14.20
CA GLY A 350 13.80 -1.32 13.78
C GLY A 350 14.85 -0.21 13.77
N SER A 351 16.04 -0.57 13.30
CA SER A 351 17.19 0.33 13.17
C SER A 351 18.06 0.05 11.94
N GLY A 352 17.68 -0.94 11.12
CA GLY A 352 18.36 -1.27 9.88
C GLY A 352 18.06 -0.26 8.76
N SER A 353 18.58 -0.52 7.55
CA SER A 353 18.41 0.39 6.41
C SER A 353 16.94 0.69 6.07
N TYR A 354 16.03 -0.24 6.35
CA TYR A 354 14.58 -0.05 6.08
C TYR A 354 13.85 0.51 7.30
N ALA A 355 14.54 0.91 8.36
CA ALA A 355 13.93 1.66 9.45
C ALA A 355 13.88 3.17 9.15
N HIS A 356 14.53 3.63 8.08
CA HIS A 356 14.60 5.02 7.66
C HIS A 356 13.35 5.48 6.88
N ARG A 357 13.14 6.80 6.79
CA ARG A 357 11.98 7.40 6.10
C ARG A 357 12.06 7.36 4.57
N THR A 358 13.21 7.02 4.02
CA THR A 358 13.48 6.97 2.57
C THR A 358 13.81 5.55 2.13
N TRP A 359 13.53 5.24 0.86
CA TRP A 359 13.82 3.96 0.23
C TRP A 359 15.22 3.45 0.52
N GLY A 360 15.37 2.39 1.30
CA GLY A 360 16.67 1.78 1.61
C GLY A 360 17.66 2.74 2.25
N ASN A 361 17.19 3.85 2.84
CA ASN A 361 18.00 4.99 3.28
C ASN A 361 18.73 5.73 2.14
N GLU A 362 18.13 5.81 0.95
CA GLU A 362 18.62 6.49 -0.25
C GLU A 362 17.60 7.55 -0.74
N PRO A 363 17.90 8.86 -0.61
CA PRO A 363 19.05 9.43 0.10
C PRO A 363 18.93 9.20 1.62
N PRO A 364 20.02 9.37 2.39
CA PRO A 364 19.97 9.21 3.84
C PRO A 364 18.90 10.07 4.50
N SER A 365 18.16 9.50 5.44
CA SER A 365 17.15 10.18 6.25
C SER A 365 17.21 9.74 7.72
N ASP A 366 16.42 10.38 8.58
CA ASP A 366 16.28 9.91 9.96
C ASP A 366 15.53 8.57 10.01
N LEU A 367 15.66 7.87 11.12
CA LEU A 367 14.81 6.72 11.43
C LEU A 367 13.34 7.15 11.52
N ALA A 368 12.45 6.25 11.13
CA ALA A 368 11.03 6.42 11.36
C ALA A 368 10.72 6.28 12.85
N GLU A 369 9.85 7.14 13.36
CA GLU A 369 9.46 7.17 14.77
C GLU A 369 7.94 6.97 14.92
N LEU A 370 7.48 6.50 16.08
CA LEU A 370 6.03 6.33 16.35
C LEU A 370 5.26 7.65 16.28
N GLY A 371 5.94 8.78 16.47
CA GLY A 371 5.38 10.12 16.34
C GLY A 371 5.29 10.62 14.89
N ASP A 372 5.85 9.90 13.93
CA ASP A 372 5.82 10.30 12.52
C ASP A 372 4.40 10.26 11.97
N VAL A 373 4.05 11.32 11.25
CA VAL A 373 2.75 11.42 10.59
C VAL A 373 2.86 10.80 9.21
N ILE A 374 2.09 9.74 8.96
CA ILE A 374 1.81 9.24 7.62
C ILE A 374 0.55 9.90 7.07
N ASP A 375 0.54 10.22 5.78
CA ASP A 375 -0.61 10.82 5.09
C ASP A 375 -0.96 10.07 3.79
N MET A 376 -2.21 10.22 3.33
CA MET A 376 -2.70 9.64 2.08
C MET A 376 -2.56 10.62 0.91
N GLY A 377 -1.64 11.58 0.97
CA GLY A 377 -1.44 12.61 -0.05
C GLY A 377 -2.61 13.60 -0.12
N THR A 378 -2.86 14.12 -1.32
CA THR A 378 -3.82 15.19 -1.63
C THR A 378 -5.30 14.88 -1.34
N TYR A 379 -5.60 13.74 -0.73
CA TYR A 379 -6.88 13.46 -0.04
C TYR A 379 -7.14 14.41 1.13
N THR A 380 -6.07 14.98 1.69
CA THR A 380 -6.19 16.17 2.49
C THR A 380 -5.90 17.34 1.57
N LEU A 381 -6.93 18.15 1.29
CA LEU A 381 -6.71 19.55 0.95
C LEU A 381 -5.58 20.01 1.88
N SER A 382 -4.45 20.37 1.30
CA SER A 382 -3.29 20.85 2.03
C SER A 382 -3.77 22.07 2.79
N ALA A 383 -4.21 21.87 4.04
CA ALA A 383 -4.55 22.97 4.91
C ALA A 383 -3.25 23.75 5.04
N ILE A 384 -3.30 25.04 4.73
CA ILE A 384 -2.25 25.95 5.16
C ILE A 384 -2.18 25.81 6.68
N ARG A 385 -1.14 25.14 7.15
CA ARG A 385 -0.87 24.98 8.57
C ARG A 385 -0.16 26.26 9.00
N SER A 386 -0.96 27.27 9.31
CA SER A 386 -0.45 28.54 9.83
C SER A 386 -0.97 28.80 11.24
N ALA A 387 -0.18 29.52 12.04
CA ALA A 387 -0.69 30.11 13.27
C ALA A 387 -1.79 31.15 12.96
N GLY A 388 -2.79 31.25 13.85
CA GLY A 388 -3.93 32.15 13.72
C GLY A 388 -5.03 31.80 14.71
N THR A 389 -6.00 32.69 14.91
CA THR A 389 -7.19 32.38 15.71
C THR A 389 -8.08 31.41 14.91
N TRP A 390 -7.99 30.13 15.23
CA TRP A 390 -8.79 29.08 14.59
C TRP A 390 -10.06 28.84 15.40
N TYR A 391 -11.21 29.03 14.74
CA TYR A 391 -12.51 28.77 15.34
C TYR A 391 -12.97 27.37 14.95
N THR A 392 -13.51 26.61 15.91
CA THR A 392 -14.11 25.29 15.67
C THR A 392 -15.51 25.37 15.04
N THR A 393 -16.05 26.58 14.88
CA THR A 393 -17.33 26.87 14.23
C THR A 393 -17.19 28.09 13.31
N GLY A 394 -17.88 28.09 12.17
CA GLY A 394 -17.84 29.17 11.16
C GLY A 394 -17.35 28.70 9.77
N THR A 395 -17.24 29.64 8.82
CA THR A 395 -16.72 29.37 7.47
C THR A 395 -15.20 29.22 7.50
N CYS A 396 -14.66 28.15 6.89
CA CYS A 396 -13.21 27.94 6.78
C CYS A 396 -12.51 29.17 6.19
N ALA A 397 -11.38 29.57 6.77
CA ALA A 397 -10.55 30.62 6.21
C ALA A 397 -9.91 30.14 4.90
N THR A 398 -10.18 30.83 3.80
CA THR A 398 -9.51 30.60 2.52
C THR A 398 -8.29 31.51 2.44
N PHE A 399 -7.17 30.93 2.02
CA PHE A 399 -5.95 31.68 1.72
C PHE A 399 -5.65 31.59 0.23
N THR A 400 -5.17 32.70 -0.33
CA THR A 400 -4.68 32.80 -1.69
C THR A 400 -3.20 33.11 -1.65
N ALA A 401 -2.39 32.25 -2.27
CA ALA A 401 -0.98 32.51 -2.50
C ALA A 401 -0.81 33.24 -3.83
N THR A 402 -0.15 34.40 -3.80
CA THR A 402 0.18 35.18 -5.01
C THR A 402 1.69 35.30 -5.15
N PRO A 403 2.25 35.15 -6.37
CA PRO A 403 3.66 35.39 -6.63
C PRO A 403 4.11 36.76 -6.12
N SER A 404 5.26 36.82 -5.44
CA SER A 404 5.82 38.05 -4.89
C SER A 404 7.34 37.94 -4.81
N GLY A 405 8.06 38.68 -5.66
CA GLY A 405 9.51 38.57 -5.77
C GLY A 405 9.96 37.18 -6.20
N SER A 406 10.97 36.61 -5.53
CA SER A 406 11.48 35.25 -5.76
C SER A 406 10.66 34.14 -5.07
N GLY A 407 9.51 34.49 -4.50
CA GLY A 407 8.65 33.57 -3.75
C GLY A 407 7.18 33.92 -3.92
N PHE A 408 6.40 33.74 -2.86
CA PHE A 408 4.97 34.04 -2.85
C PHE A 408 4.54 34.63 -1.51
N ALA A 409 3.45 35.40 -1.54
CA ALA A 409 2.83 35.99 -0.35
C ALA A 409 1.44 35.41 -0.14
N PHE A 410 1.05 35.21 1.12
CA PHE A 410 -0.31 34.78 1.47
C PHE A 410 -1.23 35.98 1.72
N THR A 411 -2.46 35.83 1.23
CA THR A 411 -3.60 36.67 1.60
C THR A 411 -4.71 35.76 2.11
N SER A 412 -5.38 36.16 3.18
CA SER A 412 -6.62 35.51 3.63
C SER A 412 -7.82 36.25 3.04
N ASN A 413 -9.02 35.66 3.16
CA ASN A 413 -10.29 36.33 2.87
C ASN A 413 -10.51 37.66 3.62
N LYS A 414 -9.72 37.96 4.66
CA LYS A 414 -9.75 39.24 5.37
C LYS A 414 -8.66 40.21 4.92
N SER A 415 -7.40 39.77 4.74
CA SER A 415 -6.25 40.67 4.49
C SER A 415 -4.92 39.94 4.23
N LYS A 416 -3.86 40.72 3.94
CA LYS A 416 -2.47 40.25 3.82
C LYS A 416 -1.98 39.55 5.10
N CYS A 417 -1.09 38.58 4.93
CA CYS A 417 -0.49 37.83 6.02
C CYS A 417 1.01 38.10 6.15
N ALA A 418 1.51 38.18 7.38
CA ALA A 418 2.93 38.36 7.69
C ALA A 418 3.35 37.54 8.92
N ILE A 419 4.64 37.25 9.03
CA ILE A 419 5.25 36.71 10.25
C ILE A 419 5.42 37.88 11.22
N SER A 420 4.74 37.79 12.36
CA SER A 420 4.80 38.75 13.45
C SER A 420 6.14 38.68 14.20
N SER A 421 6.38 39.65 15.09
CA SER A 421 7.58 39.69 15.93
C SER A 421 7.73 38.50 16.88
N SER A 422 6.66 37.74 17.12
CA SER A 422 6.70 36.49 17.90
C SER A 422 6.92 35.24 17.04
N ASN A 423 7.38 35.39 15.79
CA ASN A 423 7.56 34.31 14.80
C ASN A 423 6.26 33.57 14.41
N ALA A 424 5.09 34.13 14.73
CA ALA A 424 3.80 33.57 14.37
C ALA A 424 3.28 34.14 13.04
N LEU A 425 2.68 33.31 12.17
CA LEU A 425 1.92 33.83 11.02
C LEU A 425 0.66 34.55 11.52
N THR A 426 0.38 35.74 11.01
CA THR A 426 -0.80 36.52 11.35
C THR A 426 -1.37 37.15 10.08
N CYS A 427 -2.69 37.16 9.93
CA CYS A 427 -3.38 37.90 8.87
C CYS A 427 -4.32 38.93 9.50
N SER A 428 -4.09 40.22 9.22
CA SER A 428 -4.84 41.34 9.79
C SER A 428 -4.84 42.54 8.84
N PHE A 429 -5.89 43.35 8.89
CA PHE A 429 -5.97 44.61 8.13
C PHE A 429 -4.84 45.60 8.50
N SER A 430 -4.24 45.46 9.67
CA SER A 430 -3.06 46.23 10.10
C SER A 430 -1.77 45.84 9.37
N ILE A 431 -1.75 44.72 8.64
CA ILE A 431 -0.59 44.24 7.89
C ILE A 431 -0.57 44.90 6.51
N THR A 432 0.31 45.87 6.33
CA THR A 432 0.47 46.61 5.06
C THR A 432 1.40 45.90 4.08
N THR A 433 2.39 45.17 4.59
CA THR A 433 3.39 44.42 3.82
C THR A 433 3.32 42.93 4.17
N ALA A 434 3.07 42.09 3.16
CA ALA A 434 3.01 40.66 3.35
C ALA A 434 4.42 40.05 3.46
N THR A 435 4.57 39.00 4.26
CA THR A 435 5.80 38.22 4.27
C THR A 435 5.88 37.38 2.99
N VAL A 436 7.07 37.37 2.38
CA VAL A 436 7.37 36.50 1.24
C VAL A 436 7.94 35.18 1.74
N PHE A 437 7.29 34.09 1.32
CA PHE A 437 7.69 32.72 1.59
C PHE A 437 8.35 32.12 0.35
N THR A 438 9.24 31.15 0.55
CA THR A 438 9.83 30.36 -0.52
C THR A 438 9.36 28.90 -0.45
N TYR A 439 9.43 28.19 -1.56
CA TYR A 439 9.11 26.77 -1.62
C TYR A 439 10.35 25.95 -1.28
N GLY A 440 10.23 25.00 -0.35
CA GLY A 440 11.33 24.21 0.19
C GLY A 440 11.26 22.73 -0.14
N GLY A 441 10.59 22.34 -1.24
CA GLY A 441 10.15 20.97 -1.47
C GLY A 441 8.75 20.81 -0.88
N THR A 442 8.51 19.87 0.03
CA THR A 442 7.16 19.59 0.53
C THR A 442 6.53 20.71 1.38
N ASN A 443 7.33 21.64 1.93
CA ASN A 443 6.88 22.70 2.83
C ASN A 443 7.23 24.11 2.31
N PHE A 444 6.45 25.12 2.71
CA PHE A 444 6.82 26.52 2.54
C PHE A 444 7.76 26.99 3.65
N LYS A 445 8.65 27.92 3.34
CA LYS A 445 9.72 28.41 4.22
C LYS A 445 9.67 29.92 4.40
N TYR A 446 10.03 30.38 5.58
CA TYR A 446 10.40 31.78 5.85
C TYR A 446 11.74 31.81 6.59
N GLY A 447 12.73 32.48 5.99
CA GLY A 447 14.11 32.37 6.45
C GLY A 447 14.60 30.92 6.41
N ALA A 448 15.15 30.44 7.53
CA ALA A 448 15.58 29.05 7.69
C ALA A 448 14.48 28.11 8.24
N SER A 449 13.32 28.63 8.63
CA SER A 449 12.25 27.84 9.25
C SER A 449 11.31 27.23 8.20
N SER A 450 11.00 25.95 8.37
CA SER A 450 9.97 25.20 7.63
C SER A 450 8.87 24.63 8.54
N SER A 451 8.92 24.95 9.85
CA SER A 451 8.06 24.33 10.86
C SER A 451 7.04 25.33 11.38
N PHE A 452 5.80 25.21 10.92
CA PHE A 452 4.66 26.00 11.38
C PHE A 452 3.51 25.03 11.73
N TYR A 453 3.37 24.64 13.01
CA TYR A 453 2.39 23.64 13.45
C TYR A 453 1.80 23.96 14.82
N ALA A 454 0.57 23.49 15.09
CA ALA A 454 -0.02 23.45 16.43
C ALA A 454 0.16 22.06 17.04
N THR A 455 0.45 21.99 18.34
CA THR A 455 0.66 20.72 19.07
C THR A 455 -0.63 19.96 19.38
N SER A 456 -1.79 20.59 19.17
CA SER A 456 -3.11 19.96 19.32
C SER A 456 -4.17 20.64 18.44
N ALA A 457 -5.23 19.90 18.10
CA ALA A 457 -6.40 20.47 17.45
C ALA A 457 -7.11 21.46 18.40
N PRO A 458 -7.54 22.64 17.95
CA PRO A 458 -8.27 23.58 18.80
C PRO A 458 -9.56 22.94 19.31
N THR A 459 -9.82 23.02 20.62
CA THR A 459 -11.08 22.59 21.23
C THR A 459 -11.79 23.80 21.87
N GLY A 460 -13.07 23.98 21.51
CA GLY A 460 -13.88 25.11 21.98
C GLY A 460 -13.50 26.46 21.34
N SER A 461 -13.65 27.54 22.12
CA SER A 461 -13.26 28.92 21.77
C SER A 461 -11.88 29.31 22.32
N THR A 462 -11.10 28.32 22.76
CA THR A 462 -9.83 28.54 23.45
C THR A 462 -8.71 28.78 22.44
N GLN A 463 -7.87 29.78 22.70
CA GLN A 463 -6.79 30.22 21.84
C GLN A 463 -5.48 29.48 22.17
N PRO A 464 -4.98 28.57 21.31
CA PRO A 464 -3.61 28.08 21.43
C PRO A 464 -2.62 29.08 20.79
N THR A 465 -1.45 29.21 21.41
CA THR A 465 -0.32 30.00 20.91
C THR A 465 0.62 29.10 20.10
N VAL A 466 1.02 29.54 18.90
CA VAL A 466 2.10 28.96 18.08
C VAL A 466 3.06 30.07 17.72
#